data_AF-A0A7C9RBU6-F1
#
_entry.id   AF-A0A7C9RBU6-F1
#
_cell.length_a   1.000
_cell.length_b   1.000
_cell.length_c   1.000
_cell.angle_alpha   90.00
_cell.angle_beta   90.00
_cell.angle_gamma   90.00
#
_symmetry.space_group_name_H-M   'P 1'
#
loop_
_entity.id
_entity.type
_entity.pdbx_description
1 polymer ?
#
loop_
_entity_poly.entity_id
_entity_poly.type
_entity_poly.pdbx_seq_one_letter_code
_entity_poly.pdbx_strand_id
1 'polypeptide(L)' 'MTTTPRKFVVTMSDGTTKKINAHRMERDGSGTRLYDAEGEMVASYYDGEVKNCEREDLVS' A
#
# COMPACT_ATOMS: atom_id res chain seq x y z
N MET A 1 -20.93 6.33 0.83
CA MET A 1 -19.91 7.24 0.28
C MET A 1 -18.89 6.36 -0.43
N THR A 2 -18.88 6.32 -1.75
CA THR A 2 -17.82 5.61 -2.48
C THR A 2 -16.58 6.48 -2.42
N THR A 3 -15.65 6.12 -1.54
CA THR A 3 -14.31 6.70 -1.58
C THR A 3 -13.70 6.44 -2.96
N THR A 4 -12.85 7.31 -3.48
CA THR A 4 -12.14 7.06 -4.75
C THR A 4 -10.92 6.18 -4.49
N PRO A 5 -10.65 5.13 -5.30
CA PRO A 5 -9.44 4.32 -5.14
C PRO A 5 -8.22 5.21 -5.32
N ARG A 6 -7.23 5.02 -4.45
CA ARG A 6 -5.96 5.74 -4.43
C ARG A 6 -4.87 4.82 -4.94
N LYS A 7 -3.85 5.38 -5.59
CA LYS A 7 -2.68 4.59 -5.97
C LYS A 7 -1.62 4.72 -4.89
N PHE A 8 -1.13 3.58 -4.42
CA PHE A 8 -0.05 3.47 -3.44
C PHE A 8 1.21 2.99 -4.15
N VAL A 9 2.33 3.63 -3.84
CA VAL A 9 3.67 3.26 -4.29
C VAL A 9 4.36 2.54 -3.13
N VAL A 10 4.53 1.23 -3.28
CA VAL A 10 5.22 0.36 -2.33
C VAL A 10 6.65 0.20 -2.81
N THR A 11 7.60 0.76 -2.08
CA THR A 11 9.03 0.55 -2.29
C THR A 11 9.48 -0.63 -1.42
N MET A 12 9.89 -1.70 -2.08
CA MET A 12 10.40 -2.91 -1.45
C MET A 12 11.83 -2.69 -0.94
N SER A 13 12.30 -3.55 -0.04
CA SER A 13 13.65 -3.49 0.53
C SER A 13 14.76 -3.74 -0.49
N ASP A 14 14.46 -4.46 -1.58
CA ASP A 14 15.36 -4.67 -2.72
C ASP A 14 15.45 -3.44 -3.67
N GLY A 15 14.69 -2.38 -3.40
CA GLY A 15 14.64 -1.16 -4.22
C GLY A 15 13.57 -1.18 -5.32
N THR A 16 12.88 -2.30 -5.55
CA THR A 16 11.77 -2.41 -6.49
C THR A 16 10.59 -1.59 -6.01
N THR A 17 9.92 -0.87 -6.91
CA THR A 17 8.68 -0.16 -6.61
C THR A 17 7.47 -0.82 -7.27
N LYS A 18 6.39 -1.02 -6.52
CA LYS A 18 5.11 -1.54 -7.02
C LYS A 18 4.02 -0.49 -6.86
N LYS A 19 3.18 -0.34 -7.87
CA LYS A 19 2.03 0.57 -7.84
C LYS A 19 0.74 -0.23 -7.66
N ILE A 20 0.07 -0.03 -6.54
CA ILE A 20 -1.14 -0.78 -6.15
C ILE A 20 -2.31 0.19 -6.05
N ASN A 21 -3.45 -0.14 -6.66
CA ASN A 21 -4.68 0.61 -6.44
C ASN A 21 -5.36 0.05 -5.19
N ALA A 22 -5.57 0.90 -4.18
CA ALA A 22 -6.21 0.54 -2.94
C ALA A 22 -6.94 1.74 -2.34
N HIS A 23 -7.85 1.47 -1.42
CA HIS A 23 -8.58 2.50 -0.68
C HIS A 23 -7.96 2.81 0.66
N ARG A 24 -7.48 1.77 1.33
CA ARG A 24 -6.95 1.85 2.69
C ARG A 24 -5.61 1.12 2.75
N MET A 25 -4.68 1.70 3.48
CA MET A 25 -3.40 1.10 3.84
C MET A 25 -3.36 0.96 5.36
N GLU A 26 -3.01 -0.22 5.84
CA GLU A 26 -2.68 -0.47 7.24
C GLU A 26 -1.21 -0.89 7.31
N ARG A 27 -0.47 -0.30 8.24
CA ARG A 27 0.91 -0.69 8.53
C ARG A 27 1.04 -0.90 10.02
N ASP A 28 1.36 -2.12 10.42
CA ASP A 28 1.62 -2.51 11.80
C ASP A 28 3.04 -3.11 11.89
N GLY A 29 3.48 -3.44 13.10
CA GLY A 29 4.77 -4.12 13.33
C GLY A 29 4.85 -5.55 12.76
N SER A 30 3.84 -6.00 12.02
CA SER A 30 3.82 -7.28 11.31
C SER A 30 3.86 -7.12 9.78
N GLY A 31 3.61 -5.92 9.24
CA GLY A 31 3.76 -5.64 7.82
C GLY A 31 2.89 -4.51 7.28
N THR A 32 2.76 -4.47 5.96
CA THR A 32 1.92 -3.51 5.22
C THR A 32 0.81 -4.24 4.49
N ARG A 33 -0.45 -3.82 4.69
CA ARG A 33 -1.65 -4.39 4.06
C ARG A 33 -2.43 -3.29 3.34
N LEU A 34 -2.91 -3.61 2.15
CA LEU A 34 -3.66 -2.71 1.28
C LEU A 34 -5.03 -3.34 1.01
N TYR A 35 -6.08 -2.53 1.19
CA TYR A 35 -7.47 -2.96 1.08
C TYR A 35 -8.20 -2.12 0.04
N ASP A 36 -9.16 -2.74 -0.66
CA ASP A 36 -10.07 -2.04 -1.55
C ASP A 36 -11.23 -1.34 -0.81
N ALA A 37 -12.22 -0.85 -1.57
CA ALA A 37 -13.37 -0.12 -1.04
C ALA A 37 -14.30 -0.99 -0.18
N GLU A 38 -14.31 -2.30 -0.42
CA GLU A 38 -15.16 -3.27 0.27
C GLU A 38 -14.47 -3.82 1.53
N GLY A 39 -13.18 -3.52 1.68
CA GLY A 39 -12.35 -3.99 2.78
C GLY A 39 -11.66 -5.31 2.48
N GLU A 40 -11.69 -5.77 1.23
CA GLU A 40 -10.92 -6.94 0.81
C GLU A 40 -9.45 -6.57 0.64
N MET A 41 -8.57 -7.48 1.06
CA MET A 41 -7.13 -7.28 0.99
C MET A 41 -6.63 -7.55 -0.44
N VAL A 42 -6.12 -6.52 -1.10
CA VAL A 42 -5.60 -6.60 -2.47
C VAL A 42 -4.10 -6.84 -2.53
N ALA A 43 -3.38 -6.46 -1.47
CA ALA A 43 -1.95 -6.76 -1.32
C ALA A 43 -1.55 -6.80 0.16
N SER A 44 -0.60 -7.68 0.48
CA SER A 44 0.02 -7.80 1.80
C SER A 44 1.51 -8.07 1.64
N TYR A 45 2.29 -7.45 2.51
CA TYR A 45 3.74 -7.58 2.56
C TYR A 45 4.18 -7.73 4.00
N TYR A 46 5.17 -8.59 4.26
CA TYR A 46 5.70 -8.80 5.60
C TYR A 46 6.53 -7.61 6.07
N ASP A 47 6.68 -7.48 7.39
CA ASP A 47 7.62 -6.53 7.96
C ASP A 47 9.05 -6.83 7.50
N GLY A 48 9.77 -5.78 7.09
CA GLY A 48 11.10 -5.88 6.47
C GLY A 48 11.12 -6.09 4.94
N GLU A 49 10.01 -6.47 4.30
CA GLU A 49 9.93 -6.49 2.83
C GLU A 49 9.67 -5.09 2.25
N VAL A 50 8.96 -4.24 3.00
CA VAL A 50 8.59 -2.89 2.56
C VAL A 50 9.49 -1.87 3.23
N LYS A 51 10.29 -1.18 2.43
CA LYS A 51 11.08 -0.03 2.86
C LYS A 51 10.18 1.18 3.09
N ASN A 52 9.31 1.47 2.12
CA ASN A 52 8.42 2.63 2.15
C ASN A 52 7.09 2.31 1.46
N CYS A 53 5.99 2.91 1.92
CA CYS A 53 4.69 2.81 1.27
C CYS A 53 3.94 4.13 1.42
N GLU A 54 3.73 4.81 0.29
CA GLU A 54 3.14 6.15 0.26
C GLU A 54 2.07 6.24 -0.83
N ARG A 55 1.22 7.25 -0.75
CA ARG A 55 0.25 7.53 -1.81
C ARG A 55 0.96 8.22 -2.96
N GLU A 56 0.68 7.80 -4.20
CA GLU A 56 1.29 8.39 -5.40
C GLU A 56 1.02 9.91 -5.47
N ASP A 57 -0.15 10.37 -4.99
CA ASP A 57 -0.49 11.80 -4.90
C ASP A 57 0.40 12.62 -3.94
N LEU A 58 1.22 11.98 -3.12
CA LEU A 58 2.16 12.62 -2.20
C LEU A 58 3.62 12.48 -2.66
N VAL A 59 3.89 11.71 -3.71
CA VAL A 59 5.24 11.54 -4.27
C VAL A 59 5.42 12.62 -5.35
N SER A 60 6.13 13.70 -5.01
CA SER A 60 6.45 14.84 -5.91
C SER A 60 7.51 14.52 -6.94
#